data_AF-A0A6B2FW70-F1
#
_entry.id   AF-A0A6B2FW70-F1
#
_cell.length_a   1.000
_cell.length_b   1.000
_cell.length_c   1.000
_cell.angle_alpha   90.00
_cell.angle_beta   90.00
_cell.angle_gamma   90.00
#
_symmetry.space_group_name_H-M   'P 1'
#
loop_
_entity.id
_entity.type
_entity.pdbx_description
1 polymer ?
#
loop_
_entity_poly.entity_id
_entity_poly.type
_entity_poly.pdbx_seq_one_letter_code
_entity_poly.pdbx_strand_id
1 'polypeptide(L)'
;MLGKFFFPEAFTTAIRQISSRKLNVALEQLKLKVAIIDYSDSNPPHSISDLSFLIFGLKIIGSVWNKTILEFSDNIHSDLPHIQLEWVLSDQICSHQQDVKFVSLPVYLDNSRSNA
;
A
#
# COMPACT_ATOMS: atom_id res chain seq x y z
N MET A 1 -4.00 -11.15 6.40
CA MET A 1 -3.34 -10.29 7.41
C MET A 1 -1.86 -10.33 7.17
N LEU A 2 -1.25 -9.19 6.83
CA LEU A 2 0.19 -9.12 6.51
C LEU A 2 1.06 -9.58 7.70
N GLY A 3 0.58 -9.40 8.94
CA GLY A 3 1.22 -9.93 10.15
C GLY A 3 1.19 -11.45 10.33
N LYS A 4 0.53 -12.21 9.44
CA LYS A 4 0.65 -13.69 9.39
C LYS A 4 1.68 -14.16 8.34
N PHE A 5 2.22 -13.25 7.53
CA PHE A 5 3.34 -13.59 6.65
C PHE A 5 4.61 -13.55 7.49
N PHE A 6 5.26 -14.71 7.62
CA PHE A 6 6.55 -14.82 8.29
C PHE A 6 7.65 -13.96 7.62
N PHE A 7 7.46 -13.60 6.34
CA PHE A 7 8.40 -12.79 5.56
C PHE A 7 7.64 -11.85 4.59
N PRO A 8 7.10 -10.71 5.06
CA PRO A 8 6.40 -9.74 4.20
C PRO A 8 7.31 -9.13 3.13
N GLU A 9 8.61 -9.03 3.41
CA GLU A 9 9.61 -8.56 2.45
C GLU A 9 9.83 -9.55 1.30
N ALA A 10 9.87 -10.86 1.61
CA ALA A 10 9.93 -11.91 0.60
C ALA A 10 8.66 -11.93 -0.26
N PHE A 11 7.48 -11.71 0.35
CA PHE A 11 6.22 -11.54 -0.39
C PHE A 11 6.30 -10.35 -1.36
N THR A 12 6.71 -9.18 -0.86
CA THR A 12 6.87 -7.95 -1.65
C THR A 12 7.85 -8.16 -2.81
N THR A 13 8.96 -8.86 -2.57
CA THR A 13 9.96 -9.21 -3.59
C THR A 13 9.40 -10.17 -4.63
N ALA A 14 8.67 -11.20 -4.20
CA ALA A 14 8.05 -12.17 -5.11
C ALA A 14 7.03 -11.50 -6.03
N ILE A 15 6.14 -10.66 -5.48
CA ILE A 15 5.16 -9.95 -6.31
C ILE A 15 5.84 -8.94 -7.25
N ARG A 16 6.98 -8.33 -6.86
CA ARG A 16 7.78 -7.47 -7.74
C ARG A 16 8.30 -8.23 -8.97
N GLN A 17 8.87 -9.41 -8.75
CA GLN A 17 9.39 -10.25 -9.83
C GLN A 17 8.28 -10.78 -10.75
N ILE A 18 7.12 -11.13 -10.19
CA ILE A 18 5.96 -11.55 -10.98
C ILE A 18 5.46 -10.38 -11.85
N SER A 19 5.33 -9.19 -11.27
CA SER A 19 4.91 -7.99 -12.01
C SER A 19 5.90 -7.62 -13.11
N SER A 20 7.21 -7.69 -12.87
CA SER A 20 8.22 -7.38 -13.89
C SER A 20 8.15 -8.35 -15.07
N ARG A 21 7.89 -9.64 -14.81
CA ARG A 21 7.71 -10.66 -15.85
C ARG A 21 6.43 -10.44 -16.66
N LYS A 22 5.31 -10.12 -15.99
CA LYS A 22 4.03 -9.86 -16.69
C LYS A 22 4.07 -8.58 -17.50
N LEU A 23 4.67 -7.51 -16.97
CA LEU A 23 4.79 -6.21 -17.62
C LEU A 23 5.97 -6.13 -18.61
N ASN A 24 6.82 -7.16 -18.64
CA ASN A 24 8.05 -7.24 -19.44
C ASN A 24 8.94 -5.99 -19.31
N VAL A 25 9.15 -5.56 -18.06
CA VAL A 25 9.92 -4.36 -17.73
C VAL A 25 11.01 -4.68 -16.72
N ALA A 26 12.05 -3.85 -16.70
CA ALA A 26 13.13 -3.98 -15.74
C ALA A 26 12.63 -3.72 -14.30
N LEU A 27 13.23 -4.41 -13.32
CA LEU A 27 12.82 -4.29 -11.91
C LEU A 27 12.98 -2.85 -11.39
N GLU A 28 14.00 -2.15 -11.89
CA GLU A 28 14.33 -0.76 -11.56
C GLU A 28 13.28 0.23 -12.04
N GLN A 29 12.53 -0.14 -13.08
CA GLN A 29 11.47 0.70 -13.64
C GLN A 29 10.15 0.57 -12.88
N LEU A 30 10.04 -0.43 -11.99
CA LEU A 30 8.85 -0.66 -11.17
C LEU A 30 8.93 0.08 -9.83
N LYS A 31 7.81 0.68 -9.45
CA LYS A 31 7.58 1.23 -8.12
C LYS A 31 6.32 0.66 -7.50
N LEU A 32 6.34 0.49 -6.18
CA LEU A 32 5.20 0.02 -5.42
C LEU A 32 4.23 1.18 -5.21
N LYS A 33 3.03 1.06 -5.77
CA LYS A 33 1.89 1.92 -5.50
C LYS A 33 1.05 1.29 -4.39
N VAL A 34 0.74 2.10 -3.38
CA VAL A 34 -0.13 1.73 -2.27
C VAL A 34 -1.37 2.60 -2.35
N ALA A 35 -2.54 1.97 -2.43
CA ALA A 35 -3.83 2.66 -2.41
C ALA A 35 -4.68 2.11 -1.26
N ILE A 36 -5.37 3.00 -0.55
CA ILE A 36 -6.32 2.63 0.48
C ILE A 36 -7.70 2.60 -0.18
N ILE A 37 -8.36 1.45 -0.13
CA ILE A 37 -9.70 1.21 -0.65
C ILE A 37 -10.67 1.18 0.53
N ASP A 38 -11.61 2.10 0.49
CA ASP A 38 -12.81 2.05 1.31
C ASP A 38 -13.97 1.50 0.47
N TYR A 39 -14.40 0.27 0.76
CA TYR A 39 -15.54 -0.37 0.07
C TYR A 39 -16.90 0.26 0.47
N SER A 40 -16.91 1.26 1.36
CA SER A 40 -18.13 1.99 1.72
C SER A 40 -18.60 2.95 0.63
N ASP A 41 -17.71 3.36 -0.29
CA ASP A 41 -18.07 4.17 -1.45
C ASP A 41 -18.50 3.26 -2.63
N SER A 42 -19.65 3.58 -3.22
CA SER A 42 -20.37 2.83 -4.26
C SER A 42 -19.68 2.80 -5.64
N ASN A 43 -18.41 3.20 -5.72
CA ASN A 43 -17.58 3.04 -6.90
C ASN A 43 -16.47 2.04 -6.56
N PRO A 44 -16.55 0.78 -7.04
CA PRO A 44 -15.43 -0.14 -6.88
C PRO A 44 -14.18 0.52 -7.46
N PRO A 45 -13.04 0.51 -6.73
CA PRO A 45 -11.81 1.06 -7.27
C PRO A 45 -11.54 0.40 -8.61
N HIS A 46 -11.23 1.24 -9.60
CA HIS A 46 -10.87 0.89 -10.96
C HIS A 46 -10.18 -0.47 -11.03
N SER A 47 -10.78 -1.39 -11.79
CA SER A 47 -10.21 -2.66 -12.26
C SER A 47 -9.01 -3.15 -11.45
N ILE A 48 -9.23 -4.03 -10.47
CA ILE A 48 -8.16 -4.82 -9.88
C ILE A 48 -7.41 -5.49 -11.03
N SER A 49 -6.25 -4.95 -11.37
CA SER A 49 -5.37 -5.51 -12.38
C SER A 49 -4.91 -6.88 -11.90
N ASP A 50 -4.54 -7.80 -12.79
CA ASP A 50 -4.02 -9.14 -12.45
C ASP A 50 -2.70 -9.11 -11.64
N LEU A 51 -2.21 -7.91 -11.30
CA LEU A 51 -1.01 -7.60 -10.52
C LEU A 51 -1.31 -6.80 -9.24
N SER A 52 -2.59 -6.61 -8.93
CA SER A 52 -3.06 -5.94 -7.72
C SER A 52 -3.27 -6.94 -6.59
N PHE A 53 -2.74 -6.63 -5.42
CA PHE A 53 -2.85 -7.48 -4.23
C PHE A 53 -3.56 -6.74 -3.11
N LEU A 54 -4.56 -7.37 -2.50
CA LEU A 54 -5.29 -6.81 -1.36
C LEU A 54 -4.69 -7.30 -0.04
N ILE A 55 -4.36 -6.34 0.81
CA ILE A 55 -3.87 -6.52 2.16
C ILE A 55 -4.92 -6.00 3.15
N PHE A 56 -5.06 -6.75 4.24
CA PHE A 56 -6.01 -6.49 5.31
C PHE A 56 -5.29 -6.49 6.66
N GLY A 57 -5.80 -5.70 7.60
CA GLY A 57 -5.36 -5.69 8.99
C GLY A 57 -4.08 -4.90 9.23
N LEU A 58 -3.79 -3.90 8.37
CA LEU A 58 -2.80 -2.88 8.70
C LEU A 58 -3.42 -1.88 9.69
N LYS A 59 -2.60 -1.43 10.63
CA LYS A 59 -2.99 -0.46 11.65
C LYS A 59 -2.13 0.77 11.51
N ILE A 60 -2.74 1.92 11.76
CA ILE A 60 -2.04 3.19 11.83
C ILE A 60 -1.94 3.66 13.28
N ILE A 61 -0.83 4.29 13.63
CA ILE A 61 -0.51 4.72 15.00
C ILE A 61 -0.51 6.24 15.04
N GLY A 62 -1.24 6.85 15.98
CA GLY A 62 -1.28 8.30 16.17
C GLY A 62 -2.08 9.08 15.12
N SER A 63 -2.83 8.37 14.27
CA SER A 63 -3.78 8.97 13.34
C SER A 63 -4.96 8.04 13.08
N VAL A 64 -5.99 8.57 12.44
CA VAL A 64 -7.14 7.82 11.93
C VAL A 64 -7.28 8.07 10.42
N TRP A 65 -7.65 7.03 9.68
CA TRP A 65 -7.98 7.16 8.26
C TRP A 65 -9.42 7.61 8.11
N ASN A 66 -9.64 8.81 7.55
CA ASN A 66 -10.97 9.36 7.29
C ASN A 66 -11.13 9.61 5.79
N LYS A 67 -11.72 8.61 5.11
CA LYS A 67 -12.02 8.57 3.66
C LYS A 67 -10.79 8.72 2.75
N THR A 68 -10.17 9.90 2.77
CA THR A 68 -9.06 10.32 1.90
C THR A 68 -7.95 11.03 2.66
N ILE A 69 -8.16 11.39 3.93
CA ILE A 69 -7.18 12.13 4.73
C ILE A 69 -6.80 11.39 6.00
N LEU A 70 -5.58 11.67 6.46
CA LEU A 70 -5.08 11.25 7.76
C LEU A 70 -5.34 12.36 8.76
N GLU A 71 -6.14 12.05 9.77
CA GLU A 71 -6.44 12.98 10.86
C GLU A 71 -5.71 12.53 12.12
N PHE A 72 -5.22 13.48 12.91
CA PHE A 72 -4.65 13.15 14.21
C PHE A 72 -5.71 12.53 15.10
N SER A 73 -5.30 11.51 15.85
CA SER A 73 -6.17 10.83 16.80
C SER A 73 -5.40 10.53 18.07
N ASP A 74 -6.04 10.72 19.21
CA ASP A 74 -5.53 10.30 20.52
C ASP A 74 -5.61 8.77 20.72
N ASN A 75 -6.20 8.05 19.75
CA ASN A 75 -6.21 6.60 19.75
C ASN A 75 -4.80 6.05 19.48
N ILE A 76 -4.39 5.08 20.31
CA ILE A 76 -3.08 4.44 20.21
C ILE A 76 -2.92 3.75 18.84
N HIS A 77 -3.99 3.10 18.35
CA HIS A 77 -4.02 2.46 17.05
C HIS A 77 -5.41 2.61 16.42
N SER A 78 -5.45 2.87 15.12
CA SER A 78 -6.68 2.83 14.31
C SER A 78 -6.50 1.80 13.18
N ASP A 79 -7.54 1.05 12.86
CA ASP A 79 -7.50 0.11 11.75
C ASP A 79 -7.58 0.87 10.42
N LEU A 80 -6.70 0.52 9.46
CA LEU A 80 -6.86 0.94 8.08
C LEU A 80 -7.86 -0.01 7.40
N PRO A 81 -8.64 0.48 6.41
CA PRO A 81 -9.50 -0.38 5.61
C PRO A 81 -8.63 -1.22 4.65
N HIS A 82 -9.14 -1.52 3.47
CA HIS A 82 -8.49 -2.45 2.55
C HIS A 82 -7.33 -1.74 1.86
N ILE A 83 -6.19 -2.39 1.73
CA ILE A 83 -5.01 -1.78 1.08
C ILE A 83 -4.67 -2.55 -0.16
N GLN A 84 -4.66 -1.87 -1.30
CA GLN A 84 -4.21 -2.41 -2.57
C GLN A 84 -2.74 -2.07 -2.79
N LEU A 85 -1.95 -3.10 -3.02
CA LEU A 85 -0.60 -3.00 -3.51
C LEU A 85 -0.58 -3.30 -5.00
N GLU A 86 0.11 -2.47 -5.77
CA GLU A 86 0.32 -2.70 -7.19
C GLU A 86 1.74 -2.26 -7.58
N TRP A 87 2.44 -3.08 -8.35
CA TRP A 87 3.69 -2.66 -8.96
C TRP A 87 3.38 -2.01 -10.31
N VAL A 88 3.68 -0.74 -10.41
CA VAL A 88 3.41 0.08 -11.61
C VAL A 88 4.71 0.64 -12.15
N LEU A 89 4.67 1.09 -13.40
CA LEU A 89 5.79 1.81 -14.00
C LEU A 89 6.04 3.12 -13.26
N SER A 90 7.30 3.46 -13.04
CA SER A 90 7.71 4.66 -12.31
C SER A 90 7.08 5.94 -12.86
N ASP A 91 6.91 6.01 -14.18
CA ASP A 91 6.31 7.16 -14.88
C ASP A 91 4.82 7.35 -14.55
N GLN A 92 4.10 6.27 -14.20
CA GLN A 92 2.69 6.34 -13.82
C GLN A 92 2.46 6.90 -12.41
N ILE A 93 3.49 6.89 -11.56
CA ILE A 93 3.40 7.46 -10.21
C ILE A 93 3.67 8.97 -10.27
N CYS A 94 4.66 9.39 -11.04
CA CYS A 94 5.07 10.79 -11.14
C CYS A 94 3.96 11.71 -11.71
N SER A 95 3.09 11.20 -12.58
CA SER A 95 1.99 11.97 -13.18
C SER A 95 0.87 12.33 -12.21
N HIS A 96 0.63 11.51 -11.18
CA HIS A 96 -0.42 11.74 -10.18
C HIS A 96 0.08 12.46 -8.91
N GLN A 97 1.39 12.63 -8.76
CA GLN A 97 1.98 13.22 -7.54
C GLN A 97 2.02 14.75 -7.51
N GLN A 98 1.70 15.45 -8.60
CA GLN A 98 1.89 16.90 -8.70
C GLN A 98 0.83 17.73 -7.98
N ASP A 99 -0.36 17.19 -7.68
CA ASP A 99 -1.49 17.97 -7.14
C ASP A 99 -1.91 17.59 -5.70
N VAL A 100 -1.38 16.50 -5.14
CA VAL A 100 -1.80 15.97 -3.84
C VAL A 100 -0.63 15.95 -2.86
N LYS A 101 -0.84 16.49 -1.65
CA LYS A 101 0.17 16.44 -0.57
C LYS A 101 0.25 15.02 0.00
N PHE A 102 1.26 14.26 -0.42
CA PHE A 102 1.53 12.94 0.14
C PHE A 102 2.37 13.03 1.42
N VAL A 103 2.07 12.16 2.38
CA VAL A 103 2.89 11.93 3.57
C VAL A 103 3.57 10.58 3.44
N SER A 104 4.89 10.53 3.62
CA SER A 104 5.61 9.26 3.70
C SER A 104 5.44 8.69 5.10
N LEU A 105 4.85 7.50 5.19
CA LEU A 105 4.66 6.79 6.44
C LEU A 105 5.51 5.51 6.44
N PRO A 106 6.33 5.28 7.48
CA PRO A 106 7.05 4.02 7.62
C PRO A 106 6.07 2.89 7.96
N VAL A 107 6.25 1.73 7.33
CA VAL A 107 5.47 0.52 7.60
C VAL A 107 6.35 -0.45 8.38
N TYR A 108 5.88 -0.87 9.55
CA TYR A 108 6.59 -1.80 10.42
C TYR A 108 5.90 -3.16 10.45
N LEU A 109 6.69 -4.23 10.58
CA LEU A 109 6.18 -5.59 10.76
C LEU A 109 5.49 -5.78 12.11
N ASP A 110 6.00 -5.14 13.15
CA ASP A 110 5.49 -5.26 14.52
C ASP A 110 5.77 -3.99 15.36
N ASN A 111 5.17 -3.92 16.55
CA ASN A 111 5.25 -2.78 17.46
C ASN A 111 6.66 -2.50 18.02
N SER A 112 7.62 -3.41 17.88
CA SER A 112 9.01 -3.18 18.30
C SER A 112 9.74 -2.18 17.41
N ARG A 113 9.19 -1.85 16.23
CA ARG A 113 9.79 -0.92 15.24
C ARG A 113 11.24 -1.31 14.87
N SER A 114 11.60 -2.57 15.04
CA SER A 114 12.98 -3.06 14.88
C SER A 114 13.40 -3.24 13.42
N ASN A 115 12.41 -3.38 12.53
CA ASN A 115 12.62 -3.68 11.11
C ASN A 115 11.95 -2.58 10.28
N ALA A 116 12.75 -1.56 9.94
CA ALA A 116 12.40 -0.44 9.07
C ALA A 116 13.10 -0.60 7.72
#